data_AF-A0A7S4CCJ8-F1
#
_entry.id   AF-A0A7S4CCJ8-F1
#
_cell.length_a   1.000
_cell.length_b   1.000
_cell.length_c   1.000
_cell.angle_alpha   90.00
_cell.angle_beta   90.00
_cell.angle_gamma   90.00
#
_symmetry.space_group_name_H-M   'P 1'
#
loop_
_entity.id
_entity.type
_entity.pdbx_description
1 polymer ?
#
loop_
_entity_poly.entity_id
_entity_poly.type
_entity_poly.pdbx_seq_one_letter_code
_entity_poly.pdbx_strand_id
1 'polypeptide(L)'
;VVHTMIIVFFIDTSVSMNQKAINQASFAGMTLLDIAKCGVEQFIKTRRERPEGRNDKYWLVTTDAGPTALKVGPKESPASVKDYLKCLVAHSYTALGETLKTVFEVLNQGRLLHPKEVSGLDRHRYGWCPASIEPAAIILLTDGGMPTSDKGVADQLDIPPLSLAESALVELPFHWDQRLFSYEIRPPFPALDPVSQNDMMIPRPGLKVQCQATGGDAHVAINLKHLNCHMEQLASRLGHGVVLNLTVEIPSSLEDSITADKLAEKRVLISPVAPEAACHWPIPEDYHVDASLEKTPQRKPHPCVVLRRSRDFDGVVPPFLVHDVYALQPCAFTEVLCKKFRTE
;
A
#
# COMPACT_ATOMS: atom_id res chain seq x y z
N VAL A 1 -5.05 10.96 -19.41
CA VAL A 1 -6.12 10.40 -18.54
C VAL A 1 -5.62 10.49 -17.10
N VAL A 2 -6.28 11.25 -16.23
CA VAL A 2 -5.87 11.31 -14.81
C VAL A 2 -6.47 10.10 -14.12
N HIS A 3 -5.64 9.12 -13.74
CA HIS A 3 -6.11 8.01 -12.91
C HIS A 3 -6.64 8.57 -11.60
N THR A 4 -7.81 8.12 -11.16
CA THR A 4 -8.34 8.45 -9.84
C THR A 4 -7.79 7.44 -8.85
N MET A 5 -7.17 7.89 -7.76
CA MET A 5 -6.71 6.99 -6.70
C MET A 5 -7.79 6.74 -5.66
N ILE A 6 -7.91 5.51 -5.18
CA ILE A 6 -8.72 5.16 -4.02
C ILE A 6 -7.83 5.26 -2.77
N ILE A 7 -8.24 6.06 -1.80
CA ILE A 7 -7.54 6.21 -0.53
C ILE A 7 -8.50 5.75 0.57
N VAL A 8 -8.16 4.63 1.19
CA VAL A 8 -8.95 4.01 2.26
C VAL A 8 -8.31 4.39 3.60
N PHE A 9 -8.99 5.21 4.39
CA PHE A 9 -8.62 5.44 5.78
C PHE A 9 -9.17 4.30 6.62
N PHE A 10 -8.28 3.45 7.12
CA PHE A 10 -8.62 2.42 8.07
C PHE A 10 -8.27 2.92 9.47
N ILE A 11 -9.29 3.28 10.25
CA ILE A 11 -9.11 3.82 11.60
C ILE A 11 -9.44 2.74 12.62
N ASP A 12 -8.50 2.49 13.51
CA ASP A 12 -8.74 1.69 14.69
C ASP A 12 -9.73 2.42 15.61
N THR A 13 -10.89 1.82 15.83
CA THR A 13 -11.93 2.30 16.75
C THR A 13 -12.04 1.40 17.97
N SER A 14 -10.96 0.69 18.30
CA SER A 14 -10.92 -0.15 19.48
C SER A 14 -10.93 0.66 20.79
N VAL A 15 -11.38 0.05 21.88
CA VAL A 15 -11.47 0.71 23.19
C VAL A 15 -10.12 1.31 23.65
N SER A 16 -8.99 0.72 23.25
CA SER A 16 -7.66 1.22 23.59
C SER A 16 -7.34 2.58 22.94
N MET A 17 -8.02 2.94 21.86
CA MET A 17 -7.90 4.26 21.22
C MET A 17 -8.52 5.40 22.05
N ASN A 18 -9.26 5.10 23.13
CA ASN A 18 -9.72 6.08 24.11
C ASN A 18 -8.63 6.55 25.08
N GLN A 19 -7.42 5.96 25.03
CA GLN A 19 -6.30 6.42 25.84
C GLN A 19 -6.00 7.89 25.54
N LYS A 20 -5.78 8.68 26.59
CA LYS A 20 -5.43 10.09 26.46
C LYS A 20 -3.93 10.22 26.32
N ALA A 21 -3.48 11.05 25.38
CA ALA A 21 -2.09 11.45 25.32
C ALA A 21 -1.80 12.37 26.52
N ILE A 22 -1.29 11.80 27.60
CA ILE A 22 -0.92 12.52 28.82
C ILE A 22 0.41 13.23 28.56
N ASN A 23 0.39 14.57 28.64
CA ASN A 23 1.56 15.47 28.61
C ASN A 23 2.22 15.75 27.26
N GLN A 24 1.47 16.31 26.31
CA GLN A 24 2.05 17.10 25.23
C GLN A 24 1.48 18.50 25.22
N ALA A 25 2.35 19.50 25.39
CA ALA A 25 2.04 20.92 25.51
C ALA A 25 1.20 21.51 24.34
N SER A 26 1.04 20.76 23.25
CA SER A 26 0.25 21.19 22.09
C SER A 26 -1.22 20.77 22.15
N PHE A 27 -1.60 19.68 22.86
CA PHE A 27 -2.99 19.20 22.93
C PHE A 27 -3.25 18.29 24.16
N ALA A 28 -3.13 18.84 25.37
CA ALA A 28 -3.45 18.11 26.59
C ALA A 28 -4.93 17.67 26.58
N GLY A 29 -5.18 16.36 26.66
CA GLY A 29 -6.52 15.78 26.83
C GLY A 29 -7.17 15.15 25.59
N MET A 30 -6.52 15.20 24.42
CA MET A 30 -6.98 14.46 23.24
C MET A 30 -6.80 12.94 23.40
N THR A 31 -7.76 12.17 22.90
CA THR A 31 -7.65 10.72 22.78
C THR A 31 -6.77 10.33 21.58
N LEU A 32 -6.27 9.09 21.54
CA LEU A 32 -5.55 8.58 20.36
C LEU A 32 -6.43 8.62 19.11
N LEU A 33 -7.74 8.37 19.27
CA LEU A 33 -8.72 8.50 18.20
C LEU A 33 -8.82 9.95 17.69
N ASP A 34 -8.78 10.95 18.56
CA ASP A 34 -8.79 12.36 18.15
C ASP A 34 -7.53 12.73 17.36
N ILE A 35 -6.37 12.22 17.79
CA ILE A 35 -5.10 12.40 17.07
C ILE A 35 -5.19 11.76 15.68
N ALA A 36 -5.75 10.54 15.58
CA ALA A 36 -5.96 9.86 14.31
C ALA A 36 -6.87 10.67 13.36
N LYS A 37 -8.01 11.19 13.87
CA LYS A 37 -8.92 12.06 13.11
C LYS A 37 -8.21 13.30 12.57
N CYS A 38 -7.44 14.00 13.41
CA CYS A 38 -6.66 15.17 12.98
C CYS A 38 -5.63 14.81 11.89
N GLY A 39 -4.98 13.64 11.99
CA GLY A 39 -4.05 13.15 10.97
C GLY A 39 -4.73 12.94 9.61
N VAL A 40 -5.93 12.34 9.60
CA VAL A 40 -6.72 12.15 8.37
C VAL A 40 -7.12 13.49 7.76
N GLU A 41 -7.58 14.44 8.57
CA GLU A 41 -7.93 15.78 8.09
C GLU A 41 -6.74 16.49 7.46
N GLN A 42 -5.56 16.40 8.10
CA GLN A 42 -4.33 16.98 7.56
C GLN A 42 -3.92 16.31 6.24
N PHE A 43 -3.99 14.98 6.17
CA PHE A 43 -3.73 14.25 4.92
C PHE A 43 -4.64 14.73 3.79
N ILE A 44 -5.95 14.77 4.01
CA ILE A 44 -6.93 15.19 2.99
C ILE A 44 -6.66 16.63 2.56
N LYS A 45 -6.29 17.52 3.49
CA LYS A 45 -5.95 18.91 3.20
C LYS A 45 -4.73 19.00 2.28
N THR A 46 -3.61 18.40 2.67
CA THR A 46 -2.37 18.41 1.88
C THR A 46 -2.54 17.74 0.52
N ARG A 47 -3.34 16.66 0.44
CA ARG A 47 -3.58 15.94 -0.81
C ARG A 47 -4.42 16.76 -1.81
N ARG A 48 -5.41 17.52 -1.34
CA ARG A 48 -6.26 18.38 -2.18
C ARG A 48 -5.53 19.58 -2.77
N GLU A 49 -4.48 20.05 -2.10
CA GLU A 49 -3.62 21.14 -2.61
C GLU A 49 -2.89 20.71 -3.88
N ARG A 50 -2.72 19.40 -4.12
CA ARG A 50 -2.05 18.86 -5.30
C ARG A 50 -3.01 18.61 -6.45
N PRO A 51 -2.57 18.84 -7.70
CA PRO A 51 -3.39 18.59 -8.89
C PRO A 51 -3.75 17.11 -9.04
N GLU A 52 -2.83 16.21 -8.66
CA GLU A 52 -3.01 14.76 -8.70
C GLU A 52 -4.09 14.27 -7.73
N GLY A 53 -4.26 14.94 -6.59
CA GLY A 53 -5.16 14.50 -5.52
C GLY A 53 -6.57 15.07 -5.59
N ARG A 54 -6.89 15.92 -6.59
CA ARG A 54 -8.21 16.56 -6.70
C ARG A 54 -9.35 15.59 -6.99
N ASN A 55 -9.04 14.49 -7.68
CA ASN A 55 -10.02 13.49 -8.11
C ASN A 55 -9.92 12.18 -7.31
N ASP A 56 -9.19 12.19 -6.17
CA ASP A 56 -9.06 11.02 -5.32
C ASP A 56 -10.40 10.68 -4.66
N LYS A 57 -10.68 9.38 -4.55
CA LYS A 57 -11.84 8.84 -3.84
C LYS A 57 -11.40 8.47 -2.44
N TYR A 58 -12.10 8.99 -1.42
CA TYR A 58 -11.78 8.69 -0.02
C TYR A 58 -12.81 7.73 0.56
N TRP A 59 -12.34 6.63 1.13
CA TRP A 59 -13.16 5.66 1.88
C TRP A 59 -12.78 5.70 3.36
N LEU A 60 -13.71 5.32 4.21
CA LEU A 60 -13.52 5.26 5.65
C LEU A 60 -13.96 3.90 6.17
N VAL A 61 -13.04 3.24 6.85
CA VAL A 61 -13.21 1.91 7.41
C VAL A 61 -12.83 1.94 8.88
N THR A 62 -13.60 1.25 9.70
CA THR A 62 -13.43 1.13 11.16
C THR A 62 -13.25 -0.32 11.56
N THR A 63 -12.75 -0.61 12.75
CA THR A 63 -12.55 -2.00 13.26
C THR A 63 -13.83 -2.72 13.72
N ASP A 64 -15.00 -2.20 13.35
CA ASP A 64 -16.28 -2.85 13.63
C ASP A 64 -16.37 -4.19 12.89
N ALA A 65 -17.08 -5.16 13.47
CA ALA A 65 -17.23 -6.48 12.85
C ALA A 65 -18.12 -6.42 11.59
N GLY A 66 -17.72 -7.17 10.55
CA GLY A 66 -18.55 -7.42 9.36
C GLY A 66 -18.79 -6.20 8.44
N PRO A 67 -19.95 -6.13 7.74
CA PRO A 67 -20.20 -5.10 6.73
C PRO A 67 -20.36 -3.69 7.31
N THR A 68 -20.59 -3.57 8.62
CA THR A 68 -20.63 -2.27 9.32
C THR A 68 -19.26 -1.64 9.49
N ALA A 69 -18.17 -2.36 9.19
CA ALA A 69 -16.81 -1.84 9.16
C ALA A 69 -16.63 -0.72 8.13
N LEU A 70 -17.29 -0.84 6.96
CA LEU A 70 -17.20 0.14 5.89
C LEU A 70 -18.21 1.26 6.14
N LYS A 71 -17.74 2.39 6.67
CA LYS A 71 -18.59 3.57 6.94
C LYS A 71 -18.80 4.42 5.69
N VAL A 72 -17.75 4.58 4.89
CA VAL A 72 -17.81 5.30 3.62
C VAL A 72 -17.21 4.42 2.54
N GLY A 73 -18.02 4.09 1.55
CA GLY A 73 -17.69 3.16 0.48
C GLY A 73 -17.65 3.78 -0.92
N PRO A 74 -17.55 2.95 -1.98
CA PRO A 74 -17.42 3.38 -3.38
C PRO A 74 -18.58 4.22 -3.91
N LYS A 75 -19.77 4.11 -3.31
CA LYS A 75 -21.00 4.79 -3.76
C LYS A 75 -21.21 6.15 -3.13
N GLU A 76 -20.45 6.49 -2.09
CA GLU A 76 -20.68 7.67 -1.27
C GLU A 76 -19.80 8.85 -1.71
N SER A 77 -20.22 10.06 -1.34
CA SER A 77 -19.47 11.25 -1.70
C SER A 77 -18.19 11.38 -0.86
N PRO A 78 -17.07 11.84 -1.44
CA PRO A 78 -15.83 12.07 -0.68
C PRO A 78 -15.95 13.19 0.37
N ALA A 79 -17.02 13.99 0.34
CA ALA A 79 -17.31 14.98 1.37
C ALA A 79 -17.84 14.35 2.66
N SER A 80 -18.58 13.24 2.54
CA SER A 80 -19.20 12.52 3.66
C SER A 80 -18.17 11.97 4.66
N VAL A 81 -16.93 11.70 4.22
CA VAL A 81 -15.84 11.23 5.08
C VAL A 81 -15.63 12.15 6.27
N LYS A 82 -15.66 13.48 6.08
CA LYS A 82 -15.43 14.42 7.19
C LYS A 82 -16.54 14.40 8.24
N ASP A 83 -17.78 14.17 7.81
CA ASP A 83 -18.92 14.12 8.72
C ASP A 83 -18.93 12.80 9.50
N TYR A 84 -18.66 11.68 8.83
CA TYR A 84 -18.50 10.39 9.50
C TYR A 84 -17.29 10.36 10.45
N LEU A 85 -16.15 10.97 10.07
CA LEU A 85 -14.98 11.10 10.94
C LEU A 85 -15.31 11.78 12.27
N LYS A 86 -16.15 12.81 12.26
CA LYS A 86 -16.57 13.49 13.51
C LYS A 86 -17.41 12.59 14.40
N CYS A 87 -18.24 11.74 13.80
CA CYS A 87 -19.12 10.80 14.51
C CYS A 87 -18.44 9.53 15.01
N LEU A 88 -17.16 9.28 14.68
CA LEU A 88 -16.47 8.08 15.14
C LEU A 88 -16.29 8.08 16.67
N VAL A 89 -16.64 6.95 17.27
CA VAL A 89 -16.46 6.67 18.70
C VAL A 89 -15.67 5.36 18.83
N ALA A 90 -14.72 5.32 19.78
CA ALA A 90 -13.95 4.11 20.05
C ALA A 90 -14.74 3.19 20.99
N HIS A 91 -15.31 2.11 20.46
CA HIS A 91 -16.12 1.15 21.21
C HIS A 91 -15.86 -0.32 20.84
N SER A 92 -15.06 -0.59 19.81
CA SER A 92 -14.98 -1.93 19.19
C SER A 92 -13.79 -2.74 19.69
N TYR A 93 -13.69 -3.99 19.22
CA TYR A 93 -12.49 -4.81 19.38
C TYR A 93 -11.47 -4.50 18.27
N THR A 94 -10.25 -4.99 18.41
CA THR A 94 -9.16 -4.77 17.44
C THR A 94 -9.16 -5.88 16.39
N ALA A 95 -10.25 -6.00 15.62
CA ALA A 95 -10.42 -7.00 14.55
C ALA A 95 -9.74 -6.58 13.24
N LEU A 96 -8.44 -6.26 13.29
CA LEU A 96 -7.70 -5.69 12.17
C LEU A 96 -7.65 -6.62 10.95
N GLY A 97 -7.43 -7.92 11.14
CA GLY A 97 -7.30 -8.90 10.06
C GLY A 97 -8.59 -9.11 9.26
N GLU A 98 -9.73 -9.23 9.94
CA GLU A 98 -11.05 -9.40 9.32
C GLU A 98 -11.51 -8.13 8.59
N THR A 99 -11.21 -6.98 9.18
CA THR A 99 -11.50 -5.69 8.54
C THR A 99 -10.64 -5.50 7.28
N LEU A 100 -9.33 -5.80 7.35
CA LEU A 100 -8.45 -5.75 6.17
C LEU A 100 -8.91 -6.69 5.07
N LYS A 101 -9.34 -7.91 5.42
CA LYS A 101 -9.97 -8.83 4.47
C LYS A 101 -11.14 -8.15 3.77
N THR A 102 -12.07 -7.57 4.52
CA THR A 102 -13.25 -6.89 3.97
C THR A 102 -12.85 -5.71 3.06
N VAL A 103 -11.83 -4.94 3.41
CA VAL A 103 -11.29 -3.86 2.58
C VAL A 103 -10.77 -4.39 1.24
N PHE A 104 -9.94 -5.44 1.28
CA PHE A 104 -9.42 -6.06 0.06
C PHE A 104 -10.54 -6.64 -0.80
N GLU A 105 -11.56 -7.28 -0.20
CA GLU A 105 -12.72 -7.79 -0.94
C GLU A 105 -13.48 -6.67 -1.68
N VAL A 106 -13.72 -5.54 -1.02
CA VAL A 106 -14.45 -4.41 -1.65
C VAL A 106 -13.61 -3.76 -2.74
N LEU A 107 -12.29 -3.63 -2.55
CA LEU A 107 -11.39 -3.14 -3.59
C LEU A 107 -11.39 -4.07 -4.80
N ASN A 108 -11.29 -5.39 -4.60
CA ASN A 108 -11.23 -6.37 -5.68
C ASN A 108 -12.57 -6.47 -6.43
N GLN A 109 -13.70 -6.35 -5.72
CA GLN A 109 -15.02 -6.21 -6.34
C GLN A 109 -15.13 -4.98 -7.27
N GLY A 110 -14.49 -3.86 -6.88
CA GLY A 110 -14.42 -2.66 -7.72
C GLY A 110 -13.74 -2.93 -9.07
N ARG A 111 -12.67 -3.73 -9.06
CA ARG A 111 -11.89 -4.11 -10.26
C ARG A 111 -12.67 -5.02 -11.21
N LEU A 112 -13.46 -5.92 -10.64
CA LEU A 112 -14.36 -6.82 -11.39
C LEU A 112 -15.48 -6.07 -12.10
N LEU A 113 -16.10 -5.11 -11.40
CA LEU A 113 -17.28 -4.39 -11.87
C LEU A 113 -16.94 -3.15 -12.69
N HIS A 114 -15.65 -2.87 -12.91
CA HIS A 114 -15.22 -1.62 -13.52
C HIS A 114 -15.72 -1.50 -14.98
N PRO A 115 -16.57 -0.50 -15.31
CA PRO A 115 -17.29 -0.44 -16.57
C PRO A 115 -16.46 0.00 -17.78
N LYS A 116 -15.22 0.48 -17.57
CA LYS A 116 -14.40 1.01 -18.68
C LYS A 116 -13.80 -0.05 -19.58
N GLU A 117 -13.83 -1.32 -19.20
CA GLU A 117 -13.30 -2.39 -20.04
C GLU A 117 -14.21 -3.61 -19.93
N VAL A 118 -14.63 -4.16 -21.07
CA VAL A 118 -15.57 -5.31 -21.22
C VAL A 118 -15.04 -6.62 -20.60
N SER A 119 -13.93 -6.56 -19.87
CA SER A 119 -13.26 -7.62 -19.13
C SER A 119 -12.34 -6.90 -18.15
N GLY A 120 -12.55 -7.11 -16.85
CA GLY A 120 -11.96 -6.36 -15.72
C GLY A 120 -10.43 -6.22 -15.73
N LEU A 121 -9.92 -5.42 -14.78
CA LEU A 121 -8.51 -4.96 -14.74
C LEU A 121 -7.47 -6.10 -14.65
N ASP A 122 -7.88 -7.29 -14.20
CA ASP A 122 -7.01 -8.47 -14.08
C ASP A 122 -7.37 -9.53 -15.13
N ARG A 123 -6.87 -9.33 -16.35
CA ARG A 123 -6.96 -10.30 -17.45
C ARG A 123 -5.89 -11.39 -17.31
N HIS A 124 -6.17 -12.36 -16.46
CA HIS A 124 -5.38 -13.60 -16.40
C HIS A 124 -5.19 -14.16 -17.82
N ARG A 125 -3.95 -14.58 -18.14
CA ARG A 125 -3.51 -15.10 -19.46
C ARG A 125 -3.20 -14.04 -20.53
N TYR A 126 -3.55 -12.78 -20.32
CA TYR A 126 -3.23 -11.68 -21.26
C TYR A 126 -2.07 -10.80 -20.78
N GLY A 127 -1.44 -11.18 -19.66
CA GLY A 127 -0.32 -10.47 -19.07
C GLY A 127 -0.73 -9.34 -18.13
N TRP A 128 0.27 -8.62 -17.63
CA TRP A 128 0.14 -7.51 -16.71
C TRP A 128 0.26 -6.19 -17.46
N CYS A 129 -0.68 -5.29 -17.20
CA CYS A 129 -0.74 -4.03 -17.91
C CYS A 129 -0.60 -2.84 -16.96
N PRO A 130 0.60 -2.23 -16.83
CA PRO A 130 0.85 -1.18 -15.83
C PRO A 130 0.05 0.12 -16.09
N ALA A 131 -0.50 0.29 -17.29
CA ALA A 131 -1.38 1.42 -17.60
C ALA A 131 -2.85 1.20 -17.19
N SER A 132 -3.31 -0.05 -17.08
CA SER A 132 -4.69 -0.37 -16.68
C SER A 132 -4.73 -0.68 -15.19
N ILE A 133 -4.77 0.38 -14.38
CA ILE A 133 -4.67 0.30 -12.92
C ILE A 133 -5.80 1.03 -12.21
N GLU A 134 -6.18 0.50 -11.05
CA GLU A 134 -7.03 1.16 -10.06
C GLU A 134 -6.23 1.29 -8.76
N PRO A 135 -5.35 2.31 -8.70
CA PRO A 135 -4.42 2.44 -7.60
C PRO A 135 -5.17 2.67 -6.28
N ALA A 136 -4.84 1.87 -5.27
CA ALA A 136 -5.41 1.98 -3.94
C ALA A 136 -4.32 2.14 -2.88
N ALA A 137 -4.55 3.04 -1.92
CA ALA A 137 -3.73 3.15 -0.72
C ALA A 137 -4.60 3.00 0.52
N ILE A 138 -4.24 2.04 1.35
CA ILE A 138 -4.86 1.78 2.64
C ILE A 138 -3.97 2.43 3.70
N ILE A 139 -4.51 3.36 4.46
CA ILE A 139 -3.81 4.07 5.54
C ILE A 139 -4.42 3.58 6.85
N LEU A 140 -3.72 2.69 7.54
CA LEU A 140 -4.10 2.19 8.86
C LEU A 140 -3.58 3.13 9.95
N LEU A 141 -4.48 3.62 10.80
CA LEU A 141 -4.17 4.36 12.02
C LEU A 141 -4.56 3.50 13.21
N THR A 142 -3.60 3.10 14.05
CA THR A 142 -3.83 2.24 15.22
C THR A 142 -2.95 2.68 16.38
N ASP A 143 -3.24 2.26 17.60
CA ASP A 143 -2.39 2.45 18.78
C ASP A 143 -1.22 1.43 18.83
N GLY A 144 -1.26 0.40 17.98
CA GLY A 144 -0.30 -0.68 18.04
C GLY A 144 -0.57 -1.63 19.22
N GLY A 145 -1.83 -1.83 19.62
CA GLY A 145 -2.25 -2.90 20.52
C GLY A 145 -2.42 -4.25 19.81
N MET A 146 -2.16 -5.38 20.48
CA MET A 146 -2.31 -6.72 19.87
C MET A 146 -3.74 -6.89 19.32
N PRO A 147 -3.92 -7.46 18.11
CA PRO A 147 -5.24 -7.66 17.57
C PRO A 147 -6.05 -8.56 18.50
N THR A 148 -7.22 -8.08 18.89
CA THR A 148 -8.18 -8.77 19.75
C THR A 148 -9.40 -9.12 18.93
N SER A 149 -9.75 -10.39 18.92
CA SER A 149 -10.98 -10.91 18.32
C SER A 149 -11.84 -11.53 19.42
N ASP A 150 -13.11 -11.80 19.13
CA ASP A 150 -14.02 -12.53 20.02
C ASP A 150 -13.45 -13.90 20.48
N LYS A 151 -12.47 -14.44 19.74
CA LYS A 151 -11.76 -15.70 20.04
C LYS A 151 -10.49 -15.53 20.90
N GLY A 152 -10.10 -14.31 21.24
CA GLY A 152 -8.92 -14.01 22.05
C GLY A 152 -7.93 -13.03 21.40
N VAL A 153 -6.76 -12.90 22.03
CA VAL A 153 -5.65 -12.09 21.54
C VAL A 153 -4.85 -12.91 20.52
N ALA A 154 -4.76 -12.44 19.28
CA ALA A 154 -3.91 -13.07 18.27
C ALA A 154 -2.50 -12.48 18.32
N ASP A 155 -1.48 -13.35 18.32
CA ASP A 155 -0.07 -12.92 18.39
C ASP A 155 0.46 -12.41 17.04
N GLN A 156 -0.19 -12.82 15.94
CA GLN A 156 0.12 -12.43 14.57
C GLN A 156 -1.10 -11.89 13.84
N LEU A 157 -0.88 -10.86 13.01
CA LEU A 157 -1.90 -10.27 12.16
C LEU A 157 -1.97 -11.09 10.87
N ASP A 158 -2.73 -12.18 10.92
CA ASP A 158 -3.05 -12.99 9.75
C ASP A 158 -4.36 -12.52 9.12
N ILE A 159 -4.31 -12.28 7.82
CA ILE A 159 -5.48 -11.91 7.04
C ILE A 159 -6.19 -13.21 6.66
N PRO A 160 -7.46 -13.42 7.07
CA PRO A 160 -8.20 -14.61 6.69
C PRO A 160 -8.36 -14.66 5.15
N PRO A 161 -8.49 -15.87 4.56
CA PRO A 161 -8.65 -16.00 3.12
C PRO A 161 -9.89 -15.25 2.63
N LEU A 162 -9.78 -14.60 1.48
CA LEU A 162 -10.89 -13.90 0.83
C LEU A 162 -12.04 -14.89 0.53
N SER A 163 -13.28 -14.44 0.66
CA SER A 163 -14.49 -15.23 0.36
C SER A 163 -14.91 -15.13 -1.12
N LEU A 164 -14.22 -14.33 -1.93
CA LEU A 164 -14.51 -14.10 -3.35
C LEU A 164 -14.04 -15.27 -4.22
N ALA A 165 -14.80 -15.61 -5.27
CA ALA A 165 -14.44 -16.67 -6.22
C ALA A 165 -13.07 -16.46 -6.91
N GLU A 166 -12.63 -15.21 -7.03
CA GLU A 166 -11.30 -14.85 -7.56
C GLU A 166 -10.13 -15.25 -6.64
N SER A 167 -10.38 -15.57 -5.37
CA SER A 167 -9.32 -16.04 -4.46
C SER A 167 -8.68 -17.35 -4.95
N ALA A 168 -9.33 -18.07 -5.87
CA ALA A 168 -8.78 -19.25 -6.51
C ALA A 168 -7.70 -18.90 -7.56
N LEU A 169 -7.65 -17.66 -8.04
CA LEU A 169 -6.74 -17.21 -9.10
C LEU A 169 -5.59 -16.35 -8.59
N VAL A 170 -5.63 -15.88 -7.34
CA VAL A 170 -4.58 -15.05 -6.73
C VAL A 170 -4.04 -15.74 -5.48
N GLU A 171 -2.72 -15.71 -5.28
CA GLU A 171 -2.06 -16.32 -4.12
C GLU A 171 -2.30 -15.51 -2.82
N LEU A 172 -2.32 -14.18 -2.92
CA LEU A 172 -2.42 -13.25 -1.81
C LEU A 172 -3.65 -12.35 -1.94
N PRO A 173 -4.17 -11.77 -0.83
CA PRO A 173 -5.44 -11.05 -0.86
C PRO A 173 -5.40 -9.68 -1.56
N PHE A 174 -4.21 -9.19 -1.91
CA PHE A 174 -4.00 -7.85 -2.48
C PHE A 174 -3.41 -7.93 -3.89
N HIS A 175 -3.52 -6.83 -4.65
CA HIS A 175 -2.96 -6.69 -6.00
C HIS A 175 -1.74 -5.74 -6.03
N TRP A 176 -0.96 -5.77 -7.12
CA TRP A 176 0.24 -4.96 -7.34
C TRP A 176 0.09 -3.44 -7.21
N ASP A 177 -1.11 -2.89 -7.35
CA ASP A 177 -1.43 -1.46 -7.26
C ASP A 177 -2.13 -1.08 -5.94
N GLN A 178 -2.22 -2.03 -5.00
CA GLN A 178 -2.76 -1.82 -3.66
C GLN A 178 -1.62 -1.78 -2.64
N ARG A 179 -1.53 -0.66 -1.90
CA ARG A 179 -0.46 -0.46 -0.89
C ARG A 179 -1.04 -0.19 0.49
N LEU A 180 -0.46 -0.82 1.50
CA LEU A 180 -0.84 -0.66 2.91
C LEU A 180 0.25 0.15 3.65
N PHE A 181 -0.15 1.28 4.20
CA PHE A 181 0.66 2.10 5.09
C PHE A 181 0.09 2.03 6.50
N SER A 182 0.93 1.76 7.49
CA SER A 182 0.49 1.75 8.88
C SER A 182 1.15 2.84 9.70
N TYR A 183 0.36 3.52 10.51
CA TYR A 183 0.81 4.51 11.47
C TYR A 183 0.34 4.10 12.86
N GLU A 184 1.31 3.72 13.69
CA GLU A 184 1.07 3.36 15.08
C GLU A 184 1.25 4.60 15.97
N ILE A 185 0.20 5.02 16.67
CA ILE A 185 0.20 6.21 17.54
C ILE A 185 0.57 5.77 18.96
N ARG A 186 1.86 5.90 19.30
CA ARG A 186 2.41 5.48 20.59
C ARG A 186 3.00 6.69 21.33
N PRO A 187 2.20 7.42 22.12
CA PRO A 187 2.73 8.53 22.91
C PRO A 187 3.74 8.00 23.95
N PRO A 188 4.86 8.69 24.17
CA PRO A 188 5.88 8.24 25.10
C PRO A 188 5.35 8.30 26.53
N PHE A 189 5.56 7.24 27.30
CA PHE A 189 5.29 7.26 28.74
C PHE A 189 6.43 7.98 29.46
N PRO A 190 6.14 8.94 30.37
CA PRO A 190 7.15 9.75 31.03
C PRO A 190 8.07 8.97 31.99
N ALA A 191 7.78 7.70 32.27
CA ALA A 191 8.55 6.83 33.17
C ALA A 191 9.49 5.85 32.44
N LEU A 192 9.62 5.93 31.10
CA LEU A 192 10.44 4.99 30.33
C LEU A 192 11.85 5.50 30.07
N ASP A 193 12.84 4.63 30.31
CA ASP A 193 14.25 4.84 30.00
C ASP A 193 14.49 5.16 28.51
N PRO A 194 15.51 5.94 28.16
CA PRO A 194 15.79 6.37 26.77
C PRO A 194 16.06 5.22 25.81
N VAL A 195 16.57 4.07 26.28
CA VAL A 195 16.74 2.85 25.46
C VAL A 195 15.37 2.29 25.04
N SER A 196 14.42 2.26 25.97
CA SER A 196 13.04 1.83 25.72
C SER A 196 12.30 2.77 24.78
N GLN A 197 12.67 4.07 24.74
CA GLN A 197 12.10 5.04 23.81
C GLN A 197 12.51 4.79 22.35
N ASN A 198 13.72 4.26 22.10
CA ASN A 198 14.14 3.88 20.75
C ASN A 198 13.38 2.63 20.26
N ASP A 199 13.16 1.64 21.13
CA ASP A 199 12.31 0.49 20.80
C ASP A 199 10.85 0.90 20.54
N MET A 200 10.36 1.93 21.24
CA MET A 200 9.06 2.52 20.97
C MET A 200 8.95 3.20 19.59
N MET A 201 10.04 3.48 18.87
CA MET A 201 9.98 4.00 17.50
C MET A 201 9.94 2.90 16.44
N ILE A 202 10.08 1.63 16.82
CA ILE A 202 10.05 0.50 15.88
C ILE A 202 8.60 0.03 15.71
N PRO A 203 8.05 0.00 14.47
CA PRO A 203 6.74 -0.58 14.20
C PRO A 203 6.72 -2.08 14.52
N ARG A 204 5.56 -2.62 14.90
CA ARG A 204 5.50 -4.04 15.27
C ARG A 204 5.71 -4.94 14.05
N PRO A 205 6.39 -6.09 14.25
CA PRO A 205 6.85 -6.91 13.14
C PRO A 205 5.72 -7.44 12.26
N GLY A 206 4.60 -7.90 12.85
CA GLY A 206 3.47 -8.42 12.09
C GLY A 206 2.89 -7.40 11.11
N LEU A 207 2.65 -6.17 11.58
CA LEU A 207 2.10 -5.11 10.74
C LEU A 207 3.12 -4.59 9.71
N LYS A 208 4.38 -4.46 10.14
CA LYS A 208 5.49 -4.09 9.25
C LYS A 208 5.65 -5.07 8.08
N VAL A 209 5.58 -6.38 8.34
CA VAL A 209 5.68 -7.40 7.29
C VAL A 209 4.54 -7.27 6.28
N GLN A 210 3.30 -7.05 6.74
CA GLN A 210 2.14 -6.87 5.86
C GLN A 210 2.25 -5.59 5.03
N CYS A 211 2.64 -4.46 5.63
CA CYS A 211 2.90 -3.21 4.90
C CYS A 211 3.97 -3.40 3.83
N GLN A 212 5.10 -4.03 4.19
CA GLN A 212 6.18 -4.30 3.25
C GLN A 212 5.76 -5.26 2.13
N ALA A 213 4.93 -6.27 2.43
CA ALA A 213 4.42 -7.23 1.45
C ALA A 213 3.61 -6.54 0.34
N THR A 214 2.83 -5.50 0.67
CA THR A 214 2.08 -4.70 -0.32
C THR A 214 2.91 -3.60 -1.01
N GLY A 215 4.18 -3.41 -0.62
CA GLY A 215 5.01 -2.30 -1.12
C GLY A 215 4.75 -0.96 -0.44
N GLY A 216 4.08 -0.95 0.72
CA GLY A 216 3.96 0.20 1.61
C GLY A 216 5.00 0.20 2.73
N ASP A 217 4.78 1.04 3.74
CA ASP A 217 5.70 1.23 4.87
C ASP A 217 4.94 1.37 6.21
N ALA A 218 5.65 1.10 7.29
CA ALA A 218 5.12 1.17 8.65
C ALA A 218 5.89 2.22 9.46
N HIS A 219 5.16 3.11 10.13
CA HIS A 219 5.72 4.21 10.90
C HIS A 219 5.10 4.29 12.29
N VAL A 220 5.87 4.84 13.24
CA VAL A 220 5.38 5.11 14.60
C VAL A 220 5.33 6.63 14.83
N ALA A 221 4.18 7.11 15.26
CA ALA A 221 3.93 8.50 15.63
C ALA A 221 3.87 8.65 17.15
N ILE A 222 4.79 9.42 17.72
CA ILE A 222 4.85 9.72 19.16
C ILE A 222 3.96 10.90 19.57
N ASN A 223 3.57 11.73 18.61
CA ASN A 223 2.79 12.94 18.83
C ASN A 223 2.03 13.33 17.56
N LEU A 224 1.05 14.22 17.71
CA LEU A 224 0.25 14.72 16.58
C LEU A 224 1.12 15.43 15.53
N LYS A 225 2.17 16.17 15.95
CA LYS A 225 3.07 16.84 15.00
C LYS A 225 3.84 15.85 14.12
N HIS A 226 4.28 14.74 14.70
CA HIS A 226 4.98 13.65 14.03
C HIS A 226 4.02 12.95 13.10
N LEU A 227 2.79 12.65 13.54
CA LEU A 227 1.73 12.09 12.69
C LEU A 227 1.44 13.02 11.50
N ASN A 228 1.27 14.32 11.72
CA ASN A 228 1.01 15.28 10.66
C ASN A 228 2.17 15.36 9.65
N CYS A 229 3.42 15.38 10.12
CA CYS A 229 4.60 15.33 9.26
C CYS A 229 4.61 14.06 8.39
N HIS A 230 4.31 12.90 8.99
CA HIS A 230 4.18 11.63 8.27
C HIS A 230 3.05 11.66 7.24
N MET A 231 1.89 12.23 7.58
CA MET A 231 0.74 12.36 6.68
C MET A 231 1.04 13.29 5.50
N GLU A 232 1.74 14.40 5.75
CA GLU A 232 2.20 15.32 4.70
C GLU A 232 3.19 14.63 3.77
N GLN A 233 4.17 13.90 4.32
CA GLN A 233 5.13 13.13 3.55
C GLN A 233 4.46 12.04 2.72
N LEU A 234 3.48 11.33 3.28
CA LEU A 234 2.73 10.31 2.54
C LEU A 234 1.92 10.94 1.41
N ALA A 235 1.13 11.97 1.71
CA ALA A 235 0.36 12.71 0.70
C ALA A 235 1.27 13.25 -0.41
N SER A 236 2.52 13.56 -0.06
CA SER A 236 3.54 14.05 -1.00
C SER A 236 4.16 12.99 -1.92
N ARG A 237 4.24 11.75 -1.46
CA ARG A 237 4.91 10.64 -2.16
C ARG A 237 3.93 9.67 -2.82
N LEU A 238 2.65 9.78 -2.50
CA LEU A 238 1.62 8.87 -2.98
C LEU A 238 1.36 9.08 -4.49
N GLY A 239 2.08 8.34 -5.32
CA GLY A 239 1.90 8.31 -6.77
C GLY A 239 0.93 7.23 -7.21
N HIS A 240 0.36 7.38 -8.41
CA HIS A 240 -0.38 6.33 -9.11
C HIS A 240 0.65 5.37 -9.72
N GLY A 241 0.62 4.08 -9.41
CA GLY A 241 1.57 3.13 -9.98
C GLY A 241 1.39 1.72 -9.47
N VAL A 242 2.17 0.81 -10.07
CA VAL A 242 2.22 -0.61 -9.77
C VAL A 242 3.52 -0.98 -9.08
N VAL A 243 3.46 -1.95 -8.19
CA VAL A 243 4.64 -2.50 -7.52
C VAL A 243 5.14 -3.68 -8.34
N LEU A 244 6.40 -3.64 -8.74
CA LEU A 244 7.11 -4.77 -9.34
C LEU A 244 8.20 -5.24 -8.40
N ASN A 245 8.52 -6.52 -8.49
CA ASN A 245 9.66 -7.07 -7.79
C ASN A 245 10.86 -7.17 -8.73
N LEU A 246 11.90 -6.38 -8.47
CA LEU A 246 13.10 -6.35 -9.29
C LEU A 246 14.23 -7.10 -8.61
N THR A 247 14.82 -8.04 -9.33
CA THR A 247 16.05 -8.74 -8.94
C THR A 247 17.12 -8.48 -9.99
N VAL A 248 18.38 -8.32 -9.56
CA VAL A 248 19.51 -8.20 -10.49
C VAL A 248 20.31 -9.47 -10.42
N GLU A 249 20.53 -10.09 -11.57
CA GLU A 249 21.48 -11.19 -11.66
C GLU A 249 22.89 -10.59 -11.69
N ILE A 250 23.57 -10.65 -10.55
CA ILE A 250 24.94 -10.13 -10.41
C ILE A 250 25.89 -11.20 -10.98
N PRO A 251 26.74 -10.88 -11.97
CA PRO A 251 27.81 -11.78 -12.38
C PRO A 251 28.75 -12.03 -11.21
N SER A 252 29.11 -13.29 -10.96
CA SER A 252 29.91 -13.78 -9.82
C SER A 252 31.28 -13.10 -9.60
N SER A 253 31.71 -12.19 -10.47
CA SER A 253 32.97 -11.44 -10.39
C SER A 253 32.85 -10.07 -9.70
N LEU A 254 31.65 -9.62 -9.31
CA LEU A 254 31.37 -8.28 -8.75
C LEU A 254 30.71 -8.33 -7.35
N GLU A 255 30.88 -9.45 -6.63
CA GLU A 255 30.31 -9.68 -5.29
C GLU A 255 31.04 -8.90 -4.19
N ASP A 256 30.94 -7.57 -4.21
CA ASP A 256 31.13 -6.79 -2.99
C ASP A 256 29.92 -7.06 -2.08
N SER A 257 30.11 -7.73 -0.94
CA SER A 257 29.02 -8.20 -0.05
C SER A 257 28.04 -7.09 0.37
N ILE A 258 28.50 -5.84 0.47
CA ILE A 258 27.69 -4.66 0.83
C ILE A 258 26.74 -4.24 -0.31
N THR A 259 27.11 -4.53 -1.56
CA THR A 259 26.32 -4.19 -2.75
C THR A 259 25.30 -5.28 -3.06
N ALA A 260 25.63 -6.55 -2.79
CA ALA A 260 24.72 -7.68 -2.95
C ALA A 260 23.43 -7.49 -2.11
N ASP A 261 23.54 -7.09 -0.84
CA ASP A 261 22.37 -6.82 0.02
C ASP A 261 21.51 -5.62 -0.44
N LYS A 262 22.16 -4.62 -1.04
CA LYS A 262 21.49 -3.44 -1.61
C LYS A 262 20.80 -3.73 -2.95
N LEU A 263 21.30 -4.72 -3.70
CA LEU A 263 20.78 -5.18 -5.00
C LEU A 263 19.85 -6.40 -4.88
N ALA A 264 19.77 -7.03 -3.72
CA ALA A 264 18.82 -8.10 -3.43
C ALA A 264 17.37 -7.63 -3.60
N GLU A 265 16.52 -8.53 -4.10
CA GLU A 265 15.06 -8.40 -4.33
C GLU A 265 14.43 -7.14 -3.72
N LYS A 266 14.17 -6.13 -4.56
CA LYS A 266 13.50 -4.89 -4.14
C LYS A 266 12.19 -4.69 -4.87
N ARG A 267 11.16 -4.35 -4.10
CA ARG A 267 9.89 -3.84 -4.60
C ARG A 267 10.08 -2.40 -5.07
N VAL A 268 9.73 -2.12 -6.32
CA VAL A 268 9.85 -0.79 -6.93
C VAL A 268 8.51 -0.37 -7.51
N LEU A 269 8.13 0.89 -7.30
CA LEU A 269 6.92 1.46 -7.88
C LEU A 269 7.21 1.96 -9.29
N ILE A 270 6.37 1.56 -10.23
CA ILE A 270 6.36 2.03 -11.61
C ILE A 270 5.06 2.76 -11.89
N SER A 271 5.15 3.99 -12.40
CA SER A 271 4.01 4.84 -12.71
C SER A 271 3.89 5.08 -14.21
N PRO A 272 2.75 4.82 -14.86
CA PRO A 272 2.54 5.21 -16.25
C PRO A 272 2.58 6.74 -16.40
N VAL A 273 3.33 7.23 -17.37
CA VAL A 273 3.46 8.67 -17.65
C VAL A 273 2.39 9.08 -18.67
N ALA A 274 1.42 9.89 -18.24
CA ALA A 274 0.41 10.45 -19.14
C ALA A 274 1.03 11.51 -20.07
N PRO A 275 0.53 11.68 -21.32
CA PRO A 275 -0.72 11.17 -21.90
C PRO A 275 -0.64 9.78 -22.55
N GLU A 276 0.56 9.20 -22.64
CA GLU A 276 0.86 7.91 -23.29
C GLU A 276 0.63 6.70 -22.38
N ALA A 277 -0.38 6.75 -21.50
CA ALA A 277 -0.77 5.63 -20.65
C ALA A 277 -1.47 4.53 -21.47
N ALA A 278 -0.78 4.07 -22.50
CA ALA A 278 -1.08 2.88 -23.26
C ALA A 278 -0.18 1.75 -22.75
N CYS A 279 -0.55 0.55 -23.16
CA CYS A 279 0.07 -0.67 -22.70
C CYS A 279 0.16 -1.57 -23.92
N HIS A 280 1.08 -1.20 -24.80
CA HIS A 280 1.33 -1.92 -26.03
C HIS A 280 2.06 -3.22 -25.72
N TRP A 281 2.90 -3.22 -24.67
CA TRP A 281 3.74 -4.34 -24.28
C TRP A 281 3.47 -4.76 -22.83
N PRO A 282 2.44 -5.58 -22.59
CA PRO A 282 2.16 -6.10 -21.25
C PRO A 282 3.28 -7.04 -20.78
N ILE A 283 3.51 -7.12 -19.47
CA ILE A 283 4.44 -8.10 -18.88
C ILE A 283 3.77 -9.47 -19.00
N PRO A 284 4.42 -10.49 -19.58
CA PRO A 284 3.82 -11.81 -19.72
C PRO A 284 3.56 -12.47 -18.35
N GLU A 285 2.70 -13.49 -18.34
CA GLU A 285 2.50 -14.32 -17.15
C GLU A 285 3.73 -15.19 -16.87
N ASP A 286 3.87 -15.65 -15.63
CA ASP A 286 4.96 -16.52 -15.19
C ASP A 286 4.74 -18.01 -15.52
N TYR A 287 3.65 -18.33 -16.21
CA TYR A 287 3.31 -19.67 -16.68
C TYR A 287 3.01 -19.67 -18.19
N HIS A 288 3.19 -20.83 -18.81
CA HIS A 288 2.88 -21.00 -20.22
C HIS A 288 1.36 -21.12 -20.42
N VAL A 289 0.80 -20.25 -21.27
CA VAL A 289 -0.61 -20.28 -21.62
C VAL A 289 -0.79 -21.24 -22.79
N ASP A 290 -1.23 -22.46 -22.52
CA ASP A 290 -1.61 -23.43 -23.56
C ASP A 290 -3.13 -23.70 -23.56
N ALA A 291 -3.67 -24.12 -24.71
CA ALA A 291 -5.07 -24.51 -24.87
C ALA A 291 -5.45 -25.74 -24.01
N SER A 292 -4.45 -26.52 -23.61
CA SER A 292 -4.59 -27.68 -22.71
C SER A 292 -4.68 -27.31 -21.22
N LEU A 293 -4.54 -26.03 -20.86
CA LEU A 293 -4.50 -25.59 -19.46
C LEU A 293 -5.89 -25.60 -18.82
N GLU A 294 -6.27 -26.74 -18.22
CA GLU A 294 -7.58 -26.95 -17.57
C GLU A 294 -7.82 -26.03 -16.36
N LYS A 295 -6.76 -25.69 -15.61
CA LYS A 295 -6.82 -24.79 -14.45
C LYS A 295 -5.75 -23.72 -14.54
N THR A 296 -6.15 -22.46 -14.41
CA THR A 296 -5.23 -21.33 -14.37
C THR A 296 -4.45 -21.35 -13.04
N PRO A 297 -3.11 -21.33 -13.05
CA PRO A 297 -2.31 -21.20 -11.84
C PRO A 297 -2.64 -19.94 -11.05
N GLN A 298 -2.40 -19.97 -9.74
CA GLN A 298 -2.53 -18.78 -8.90
C GLN A 298 -1.44 -17.77 -9.26
N ARG A 299 -1.89 -16.53 -9.47
CA ARG A 299 -1.04 -15.39 -9.80
C ARG A 299 -0.45 -14.80 -8.53
N LYS A 300 0.86 -14.58 -8.51
CA LYS A 300 1.54 -13.78 -7.49
C LYS A 300 1.10 -12.33 -7.58
N PRO A 301 0.95 -11.60 -6.46
CA PRO A 301 0.46 -10.23 -6.50
C PRO A 301 1.44 -9.26 -7.16
N HIS A 302 2.74 -9.54 -7.11
CA HIS A 302 3.79 -8.71 -7.72
C HIS A 302 4.55 -9.51 -8.77
N PRO A 303 4.62 -9.07 -10.04
CA PRO A 303 5.43 -9.74 -11.04
C PRO A 303 6.92 -9.59 -10.71
N CYS A 304 7.67 -10.68 -10.91
CA CYS A 304 9.12 -10.72 -10.68
C CYS A 304 9.86 -10.52 -12.01
N VAL A 305 10.65 -9.45 -12.09
CA VAL A 305 11.45 -9.12 -13.27
C VAL A 305 12.92 -9.22 -12.89
N VAL A 306 13.64 -10.10 -13.58
CA VAL A 306 15.08 -10.28 -13.42
C VAL A 306 15.80 -9.39 -14.42
N LEU A 307 16.58 -8.45 -13.93
CA LEU A 307 17.45 -7.60 -14.74
C LEU A 307 18.78 -8.32 -14.98
N ARG A 308 19.12 -8.49 -16.26
CA ARG A 308 20.37 -9.09 -16.72
C ARG A 308 21.10 -8.12 -17.64
N ARG A 309 22.43 -8.07 -17.53
CA ARG A 309 23.25 -7.37 -18.52
C ARG A 309 23.27 -8.20 -19.80
N SER A 310 22.66 -7.69 -20.86
CA SER A 310 22.81 -8.27 -22.18
C SER A 310 24.23 -8.03 -22.69
N ARG A 311 24.85 -9.06 -23.27
CA ARG A 311 26.14 -8.94 -23.96
C ARG A 311 25.97 -8.58 -25.44
N ASP A 312 24.78 -8.82 -25.98
CA ASP A 312 24.49 -8.80 -27.41
C ASP A 312 23.56 -7.64 -27.83
N PHE A 313 23.13 -6.82 -26.87
CA PHE A 313 22.28 -5.65 -27.13
C PHE A 313 23.13 -4.38 -27.13
N ASP A 314 23.14 -3.66 -28.24
CA ASP A 314 23.90 -2.43 -28.46
C ASP A 314 23.24 -1.17 -27.87
N GLY A 315 22.09 -1.32 -27.21
CA GLY A 315 21.34 -0.23 -26.60
C GLY A 315 20.44 0.51 -27.59
N VAL A 316 20.43 0.15 -28.88
CA VAL A 316 19.64 0.83 -29.90
C VAL A 316 18.28 0.16 -30.04
N VAL A 317 17.24 0.85 -29.59
CA VAL A 317 15.85 0.42 -29.81
C VAL A 317 15.42 0.84 -31.22
N PRO A 318 14.81 -0.06 -32.02
CA PRO A 318 14.34 0.28 -33.36
C PRO A 318 13.31 1.43 -33.35
N PRO A 319 13.40 2.40 -34.29
CA PRO A 319 12.56 3.61 -34.26
C PRO A 319 11.08 3.37 -34.58
N PHE A 320 10.73 2.22 -35.14
CA PHE A 320 9.35 1.83 -35.44
C PHE A 320 8.62 1.19 -34.24
N LEU A 321 9.34 0.90 -33.15
CA LEU A 321 8.73 0.32 -31.97
C LEU A 321 7.92 1.39 -31.25
N VAL A 322 6.67 1.08 -30.91
CA VAL A 322 5.86 1.97 -30.06
C VAL A 322 6.40 1.89 -28.64
N HIS A 323 6.60 3.04 -28.03
CA HIS A 323 7.18 3.17 -26.69
C HIS A 323 6.06 3.29 -25.66
N ASP A 324 6.18 2.50 -24.58
CA ASP A 324 5.44 2.74 -23.36
C ASP A 324 6.38 3.45 -22.37
N VAL A 325 5.96 4.60 -21.84
CA VAL A 325 6.79 5.39 -20.93
C VAL A 325 6.32 5.21 -19.49
N TYR A 326 7.17 4.56 -18.70
CA TYR A 326 6.93 4.36 -17.29
C TYR A 326 8.01 5.03 -16.43
N ALA A 327 7.58 5.82 -15.45
CA ALA A 327 8.44 6.47 -14.48
C ALA A 327 8.73 5.52 -13.32
N LEU A 328 10.00 5.29 -13.04
CA LEU A 328 10.47 4.49 -11.91
C LEU A 328 10.59 5.38 -10.67
N GLN A 329 9.97 4.99 -9.56
CA GLN A 329 10.10 5.76 -8.32
C GLN A 329 11.54 5.65 -7.78
N PRO A 330 12.19 6.77 -7.42
CA PRO A 330 13.52 6.75 -6.82
C PRO A 330 13.54 5.96 -5.52
N CYS A 331 14.45 4.98 -5.43
CA CYS A 331 14.80 4.26 -4.23
C CYS A 331 16.30 3.91 -4.22
N ALA A 332 16.81 3.41 -3.09
CA ALA A 332 18.23 3.05 -2.96
C ALA A 332 18.72 2.10 -4.07
N PHE A 333 17.85 1.19 -4.53
CA PHE A 333 18.13 0.29 -5.64
C PHE A 333 18.27 1.03 -6.97
N THR A 334 17.32 1.91 -7.31
CA THR A 334 17.40 2.69 -8.56
C THR A 334 18.59 3.64 -8.56
N GLU A 335 18.97 4.18 -7.41
CA GLU A 335 20.17 5.01 -7.29
C GLU A 335 21.45 4.23 -7.58
N VAL A 336 21.54 3.00 -7.08
CA VAL A 336 22.68 2.10 -7.37
C VAL A 336 22.71 1.72 -8.84
N LEU A 337 21.55 1.38 -9.43
CA LEU A 337 21.45 1.12 -10.88
C LEU A 337 21.91 2.34 -11.68
N CYS A 338 21.36 3.52 -11.44
CA CYS A 338 21.71 4.74 -12.16
C CYS A 338 23.20 5.11 -12.03
N LYS A 339 23.83 4.83 -10.88
CA LYS A 339 25.27 5.08 -10.70
C LYS A 339 26.11 4.08 -11.49
N LYS A 340 25.84 2.78 -11.37
CA LYS A 340 26.64 1.74 -12.05
C LYS A 340 26.49 1.76 -13.57
N PHE A 341 25.29 2.02 -14.10
CA PHE A 341 25.06 2.08 -15.55
C PHE A 341 25.49 3.40 -16.22
N ARG A 342 25.88 4.44 -15.46
CA ARG A 342 26.43 5.70 -16.01
C ARG A 342 27.95 5.75 -16.06
N THR A 343 28.62 4.90 -15.28
CA THR A 343 30.09 4.92 -15.13
C THR A 343 30.83 3.93 -16.02
N GLU A 344 30.11 3.11 -16.78
CA GLU A 344 30.62 2.15 -17.77
C GLU A 344 29.96 2.40 -19.13
#